data_AF-A0A8R1TMI1-F1
#
_entry.id   AF-A0A8R1TMI1-F1
#
_cell.length_a   1.000
_cell.length_b   1.000
_cell.length_c   1.000
_cell.angle_alpha   90.00
_cell.angle_beta   90.00
_cell.angle_gamma   90.00
#
_symmetry.space_group_name_H-M   'P 1'
#
loop_
_entity.id
_entity.type
_entity.pdbx_description
1 polymer ?
#
loop_
_entity_poly.entity_id
_entity_poly.type
_entity_poly.pdbx_seq_one_letter_code
_entity_poly.pdbx_strand_id
1 'polypeptide(L)'
;LLKKLGDTFVAGSGTLYQWNTYYNTEHRLGKFVEEYHVPSCYIIVLFLILPSNCHNSNMTSVLDIRDEHHTTTKYLAFIFITVFLLYGIVSNLIMAITFCVQESIFNHAFILISLQLIISNFVLFLLDTAVILPEILRNKNISEVHQTTLVTHVFSFLKSFSIFSALHFTFLLTLNRFVIQILPKYNSFFESLRLHFLLSFVWLSVFAITTADFYYCTVRYNASNLRWKRICTKQIRYAWITFLPVAMFVMYIAIFCSIRHRRHFISDINQTQSIYAGSASNTASTGSYERVMLIQAALICGALESTILISNFLPSLVLKVFGQKAILSLSIFINCYAISSRTALPTVYFIYNKQARKIIKNFFLRLHSN
;
A
#
# COMPACT_ATOMS: atom_id res chain seq x y z
N LEU A 1 -26.39 -3.27 -17.38
CA LEU A 1 -27.15 -2.50 -16.37
C LEU A 1 -26.74 -1.03 -16.29
N LEU A 2 -25.46 -0.71 -16.10
CA LEU A 2 -24.96 0.68 -16.04
C LEU A 2 -25.19 1.50 -17.33
N LYS A 3 -25.18 0.85 -18.51
CA LYS A 3 -25.51 1.48 -19.80
C LYS A 3 -27.02 1.74 -20.00
N LYS A 4 -27.89 1.09 -19.21
CA LYS A 4 -29.36 1.19 -19.31
C LYS A 4 -29.96 2.22 -18.34
N LEU A 5 -29.12 2.80 -17.47
CA LEU A 5 -29.49 3.83 -16.48
C LEU A 5 -29.07 5.24 -16.93
N GLY A 6 -28.34 5.38 -18.04
CA GLY A 6 -27.86 6.65 -18.57
C GLY A 6 -28.85 7.40 -19.46
N ASP A 7 -29.86 6.71 -20.00
CA ASP A 7 -30.73 7.28 -21.04
C ASP A 7 -32.05 7.87 -20.49
N THR A 8 -32.27 7.86 -19.17
CA THR A 8 -33.61 8.13 -18.57
C THR A 8 -33.75 9.48 -17.86
N PHE A 9 -32.75 10.37 -17.84
CA PHE A 9 -32.86 11.65 -17.12
C PHE A 9 -32.29 12.82 -17.94
N VAL A 10 -33.10 13.30 -18.89
CA VAL A 10 -32.93 14.59 -19.58
C VAL A 10 -34.09 15.49 -19.16
N ALA A 11 -33.85 16.41 -18.22
CA ALA A 11 -34.52 17.72 -18.04
C ALA A 11 -34.24 18.26 -16.63
N GLY A 12 -33.57 19.41 -16.51
CA GLY A 12 -33.35 20.07 -15.23
C GLY A 12 -32.08 20.92 -15.21
N SER A 13 -32.13 22.09 -15.85
CA SER A 13 -31.06 23.09 -15.90
C SER A 13 -30.83 23.73 -14.52
N GLY A 14 -30.00 23.11 -13.69
CA GLY A 14 -29.59 23.64 -12.38
C GLY A 14 -28.59 22.77 -11.61
N THR A 15 -28.43 21.50 -11.99
CA THR A 15 -27.59 20.49 -11.31
C THR A 15 -26.23 20.23 -11.96
N LEU A 16 -25.90 20.93 -13.05
CA LEU A 16 -24.79 20.58 -13.95
C LEU A 16 -23.39 20.65 -13.30
N TYR A 17 -23.17 21.55 -12.33
CA TYR A 17 -21.86 21.75 -11.71
C TYR A 17 -21.52 20.67 -10.67
N GLN A 18 -22.50 20.26 -9.87
CA GLN A 18 -22.31 19.25 -8.81
C GLN A 18 -22.14 17.85 -9.41
N TRP A 19 -22.88 17.56 -10.49
CA TRP A 19 -22.74 16.34 -11.28
C TRP A 19 -21.36 16.25 -11.95
N ASN A 20 -20.82 17.35 -12.46
CA ASN A 20 -19.51 17.34 -13.14
C ASN A 20 -18.33 16.96 -12.22
N THR A 21 -18.32 17.43 -10.97
CA THR A 21 -17.28 17.02 -10.00
C THR A 21 -17.44 15.58 -9.53
N TYR A 22 -18.67 15.11 -9.38
CA TYR A 22 -18.97 13.73 -8.96
C TYR A 22 -18.64 12.74 -10.06
N TYR A 23 -19.12 12.99 -11.28
CA TYR A 23 -18.83 12.21 -12.48
C TYR A 23 -17.32 12.19 -12.75
N ASN A 24 -16.60 13.32 -12.57
CA ASN A 24 -15.14 13.32 -12.70
C ASN A 24 -14.42 12.48 -11.64
N THR A 25 -14.94 12.36 -10.42
CA THR A 25 -14.29 11.57 -9.37
C THR A 25 -14.56 10.08 -9.54
N GLU A 26 -15.80 9.68 -9.87
CA GLU A 26 -16.14 8.30 -10.21
C GLU A 26 -15.52 7.86 -11.53
N HIS A 27 -15.50 8.71 -12.56
CA HIS A 27 -14.81 8.42 -13.82
C HIS A 27 -13.29 8.33 -13.63
N ARG A 28 -12.69 9.15 -12.74
CA ARG A 28 -11.28 8.98 -12.35
C ARG A 28 -11.04 7.72 -11.52
N LEU A 29 -11.97 7.31 -10.68
CA LEU A 29 -11.86 6.07 -9.90
C LEU A 29 -12.03 4.84 -10.79
N GLY A 30 -12.99 4.86 -11.71
CA GLY A 30 -13.19 3.81 -12.73
C GLY A 30 -11.99 3.71 -13.66
N LYS A 31 -11.50 4.86 -14.16
CA LYS A 31 -10.24 4.92 -14.90
C LYS A 31 -9.07 4.43 -14.07
N PHE A 32 -8.95 4.79 -12.79
CA PHE A 32 -7.86 4.30 -11.94
C PHE A 32 -7.97 2.80 -11.68
N VAL A 33 -9.16 2.26 -11.41
CA VAL A 33 -9.35 0.82 -11.21
C VAL A 33 -8.99 0.08 -12.50
N GLU A 34 -9.47 0.53 -13.67
CA GLU A 34 -9.06 -0.02 -14.96
C GLU A 34 -7.56 0.16 -15.21
N GLU A 35 -7.00 1.34 -14.95
CA GLU A 35 -5.59 1.71 -15.16
C GLU A 35 -4.65 1.19 -14.07
N TYR A 36 -5.14 0.57 -12.99
CA TYR A 36 -4.33 -0.23 -12.05
C TYR A 36 -4.50 -1.72 -12.31
N HIS A 37 -5.70 -2.18 -12.65
CA HIS A 37 -5.94 -3.59 -13.00
C HIS A 37 -5.22 -3.96 -14.30
N VAL A 38 -5.26 -3.08 -15.31
CA VAL A 38 -4.68 -3.34 -16.63
C VAL A 38 -3.15 -3.41 -16.55
N PRO A 39 -2.42 -2.44 -15.95
CA PRO A 39 -0.97 -2.56 -15.77
C PRO A 39 -0.58 -3.62 -14.76
N SER A 40 -1.35 -3.86 -13.68
CA SER A 40 -1.02 -4.95 -12.74
C SER A 40 -1.13 -6.31 -13.42
N CYS A 41 -2.14 -6.53 -14.27
CA CYS A 41 -2.26 -7.75 -15.07
C CYS A 41 -1.12 -7.84 -16.09
N TYR A 42 -0.76 -6.76 -16.79
CA TYR A 42 0.36 -6.77 -17.73
C TYR A 42 1.71 -7.01 -17.02
N ILE A 43 1.93 -6.47 -15.83
CA ILE A 43 3.13 -6.71 -15.04
C ILE A 43 3.18 -8.18 -14.60
N ILE A 44 2.07 -8.72 -14.07
CA ILE A 44 1.98 -10.15 -13.71
C ILE A 44 2.27 -11.02 -14.94
N VAL A 45 1.64 -10.73 -16.07
CA VAL A 45 1.84 -11.46 -17.34
C VAL A 45 3.29 -11.31 -17.82
N LEU A 46 3.90 -10.12 -17.74
CA LEU A 46 5.30 -9.89 -18.09
C LEU A 46 6.24 -10.75 -17.22
N PHE A 47 6.01 -10.79 -15.90
CA PHE A 47 6.78 -11.62 -14.97
C PHE A 47 6.51 -13.12 -15.14
N LEU A 48 5.32 -13.51 -15.61
CA LEU A 48 4.96 -14.91 -15.92
C LEU A 48 5.49 -15.36 -17.29
N ILE A 49 5.63 -14.45 -18.25
CA ILE A 49 6.23 -14.73 -19.58
C ILE A 49 7.76 -14.78 -19.48
N LEU A 50 8.37 -13.99 -18.59
CA LEU A 50 9.82 -13.96 -18.39
C LEU A 50 10.46 -15.35 -18.20
N PRO A 51 9.92 -16.28 -17.36
CA PRO A 51 10.43 -17.64 -17.27
C PRO A 51 10.11 -18.53 -18.48
N SER A 52 9.10 -18.21 -19.29
CA SER A 52 8.72 -19.00 -20.48
C SER A 52 9.74 -18.91 -21.63
N ASN A 53 10.57 -17.87 -21.65
CA ASN A 53 11.66 -17.72 -22.63
C ASN A 53 13.00 -18.31 -22.18
N CYS A 54 13.06 -18.94 -21.00
CA CYS A 54 14.28 -19.62 -20.56
C CYS A 54 14.43 -20.96 -21.29
N HIS A 55 15.45 -21.03 -22.15
CA HIS A 55 15.82 -22.17 -22.97
C HIS A 55 15.91 -23.47 -22.16
N ASN A 56 15.47 -24.57 -22.79
CA ASN A 56 15.25 -25.87 -22.17
C ASN A 56 16.59 -26.61 -21.97
N SER A 57 17.45 -26.14 -21.06
CA SER A 57 18.58 -26.95 -20.59
C SER A 57 18.13 -27.87 -19.46
N ASN A 58 18.59 -29.13 -19.48
CA ASN A 58 18.38 -30.12 -18.43
C ASN A 58 19.06 -29.66 -17.12
N MET A 59 18.47 -28.71 -16.41
CA MET A 59 18.96 -28.27 -15.10
C MET A 59 18.33 -29.11 -13.99
N THR A 60 18.99 -30.20 -13.62
CA THR A 60 18.94 -30.76 -12.26
C THR A 60 19.75 -29.93 -11.26
N SER A 61 20.41 -28.85 -11.71
CA SER A 61 21.14 -27.92 -10.86
C SER A 61 20.19 -27.03 -10.05
N VAL A 62 20.43 -26.97 -8.74
CA VAL A 62 19.74 -26.08 -7.80
C VAL A 62 19.71 -24.65 -8.35
N LEU A 63 18.50 -24.13 -8.59
CA LEU A 63 18.28 -22.79 -9.12
C LEU A 63 18.78 -21.74 -8.11
N ASP A 64 19.94 -21.12 -8.37
CA ASP A 64 20.56 -20.09 -7.54
C ASP A 64 20.79 -18.84 -8.39
N ILE A 65 20.18 -17.70 -8.03
CA ILE A 65 20.35 -16.44 -8.77
C ILE A 65 21.82 -15.96 -8.84
N ARG A 66 22.66 -16.43 -7.92
CA ARG A 66 24.09 -16.10 -7.86
C ARG A 66 24.94 -16.95 -8.80
N ASP A 67 24.32 -17.92 -9.48
CA ASP A 67 24.95 -18.75 -10.49
C ASP A 67 25.11 -17.95 -11.80
N GLU A 68 26.23 -18.13 -12.47
CA GLU A 68 26.60 -17.38 -13.68
C GLU A 68 25.62 -17.61 -14.83
N HIS A 69 24.99 -18.79 -14.86
CA HIS A 69 23.94 -19.13 -15.82
C HIS A 69 22.68 -18.26 -15.71
N HIS A 70 22.47 -17.55 -14.59
CA HIS A 70 21.32 -16.69 -14.37
C HIS A 70 21.64 -15.18 -14.43
N THR A 71 22.77 -14.81 -15.04
CA THR A 71 23.26 -13.42 -15.14
C THR A 71 22.21 -12.44 -15.66
N THR A 72 21.46 -12.77 -16.72
CA THR A 72 20.40 -11.89 -17.24
C THR A 72 19.29 -11.66 -16.22
N THR A 73 18.80 -12.74 -15.59
CA THR A 73 17.76 -12.67 -14.56
C THR A 73 18.23 -11.88 -13.33
N LYS A 74 19.50 -12.04 -12.95
CA LYS A 74 20.16 -11.31 -11.86
C LYS A 74 20.14 -9.79 -12.10
N TYR A 75 20.61 -9.34 -13.27
CA TYR A 75 20.61 -7.90 -13.61
C TYR A 75 19.19 -7.34 -13.77
N LEU A 76 18.27 -8.11 -14.36
CA LEU A 76 16.85 -7.70 -14.43
C LEU A 76 16.25 -7.53 -13.03
N ALA A 77 16.49 -8.48 -12.12
CA ALA A 77 16.04 -8.38 -10.73
C ALA A 77 16.58 -7.12 -10.04
N PHE A 78 17.89 -6.87 -10.21
CA PHE A 78 18.55 -5.69 -9.65
C PHE A 78 17.93 -4.38 -10.17
N ILE A 79 17.74 -4.27 -11.49
CA ILE A 79 17.14 -3.09 -12.13
C ILE A 79 15.71 -2.88 -11.63
N PHE A 80 14.86 -3.91 -11.68
CA PHE A 80 13.47 -3.79 -11.24
C PHE A 80 13.38 -3.36 -9.77
N ILE A 81 14.06 -4.08 -8.87
CA ILE A 81 14.03 -3.76 -7.43
C ILE A 81 14.56 -2.35 -7.18
N THR A 82 15.64 -1.94 -7.84
CA THR A 82 16.19 -0.59 -7.70
C THR A 82 15.21 0.50 -8.16
N VAL A 83 14.55 0.31 -9.31
CA VAL A 83 13.55 1.27 -9.82
C VAL A 83 12.35 1.37 -8.87
N PHE A 84 11.83 0.24 -8.38
CA PHE A 84 10.74 0.25 -7.40
C PHE A 84 11.15 0.88 -6.07
N LEU A 85 12.36 0.63 -5.58
CA LEU A 85 12.89 1.26 -4.36
C LEU A 85 13.03 2.76 -4.52
N LEU A 86 13.61 3.22 -5.64
CA LEU A 86 13.75 4.64 -5.91
C LEU A 86 12.38 5.32 -5.97
N TYR A 87 11.43 4.72 -6.67
CA TYR A 87 10.05 5.22 -6.71
C TYR A 87 9.42 5.26 -5.31
N GLY A 88 9.61 4.22 -4.49
CA GLY A 88 9.09 4.17 -3.13
C GLY A 88 9.68 5.22 -2.21
N ILE A 89 11.00 5.40 -2.24
CA ILE A 89 11.73 6.43 -1.48
C ILE A 89 11.26 7.82 -1.90
N VAL A 90 11.30 8.12 -3.19
CA VAL A 90 10.95 9.46 -3.72
C VAL A 90 9.49 9.79 -3.45
N SER A 91 8.56 8.86 -3.71
CA SER A 91 7.13 9.11 -3.51
C SER A 91 6.77 9.36 -2.03
N ASN A 92 7.31 8.55 -1.11
CA ASN A 92 7.09 8.74 0.33
C ASN A 92 7.77 10.01 0.84
N LEU A 93 8.97 10.35 0.36
CA LEU A 93 9.67 11.58 0.73
C LEU A 93 8.90 12.83 0.29
N ILE A 94 8.46 12.87 -0.97
CA ILE A 94 7.67 13.99 -1.49
C ILE A 94 6.38 14.14 -0.68
N MET A 95 5.71 13.04 -0.33
CA MET A 95 4.51 13.09 0.52
C MET A 95 4.80 13.66 1.91
N ALA A 96 5.88 13.22 2.55
CA ALA A 96 6.31 13.79 3.83
C ALA A 96 6.57 15.29 3.72
N ILE A 97 7.28 15.74 2.68
CA ILE A 97 7.53 17.17 2.42
C ILE A 97 6.22 17.93 2.24
N THR A 98 5.26 17.39 1.50
CA THR A 98 3.95 18.05 1.32
C THR A 98 3.16 18.17 2.62
N PHE A 99 3.30 17.21 3.55
CA PHE A 99 2.72 17.31 4.88
C PHE A 99 3.40 18.36 5.76
N CYS A 100 4.71 18.59 5.59
CA CYS A 100 5.45 19.60 6.35
C CYS A 100 5.20 21.03 5.84
N VAL A 101 5.06 21.22 4.52
CA VAL A 101 4.94 22.56 3.92
C VAL A 101 3.52 23.12 3.98
N GLN A 102 2.51 22.25 3.99
CA GLN A 102 1.13 22.67 3.84
C GLN A 102 0.40 22.70 5.19
N GLU A 103 -0.37 23.78 5.44
CA GLU A 103 -1.61 23.68 6.21
C GLU A 103 -2.54 22.73 5.45
N SER A 104 -2.37 21.46 5.75
CA SER A 104 -2.98 20.39 4.99
C SER A 104 -4.50 20.45 5.20
N ILE A 105 -5.27 20.33 4.12
CA ILE A 105 -6.74 20.18 4.18
C ILE A 105 -7.15 18.91 4.95
N PHE A 106 -6.22 17.97 5.14
CA PHE A 106 -6.47 16.74 5.88
C PHE A 106 -6.49 17.01 7.37
N ASN A 107 -7.34 16.23 8.07
CA ASN A 107 -7.33 16.17 9.53
C ASN A 107 -5.90 15.88 10.02
N HIS A 108 -5.46 16.64 11.02
CA HIS A 108 -4.19 16.47 11.71
C HIS A 108 -3.90 15.01 12.08
N ALA A 109 -4.92 14.26 12.52
CA ALA A 109 -4.80 12.85 12.85
C ALA A 109 -4.34 11.99 11.65
N PHE A 110 -4.90 12.25 10.46
CA PHE A 110 -4.53 11.54 9.24
C PHE A 110 -3.07 11.80 8.87
N ILE A 111 -2.61 13.05 8.99
CA ILE A 111 -1.23 13.43 8.69
C ILE A 111 -0.27 12.67 9.62
N LEU A 112 -0.52 12.73 10.93
CA LEU A 112 0.35 12.10 11.92
C LEU A 112 0.43 10.58 11.73
N ILE A 113 -0.70 9.91 11.52
CA ILE A 113 -0.73 8.46 11.26
C ILE A 113 -0.01 8.13 9.94
N SER A 114 -0.22 8.94 8.89
CA SER A 114 0.44 8.76 7.60
C SER A 114 1.96 8.95 7.70
N LEU A 115 2.44 9.88 8.52
CA LEU A 115 3.87 10.03 8.80
C LEU A 115 4.45 8.79 9.49
N GLN A 116 3.71 8.14 10.41
CA GLN A 116 4.15 6.87 11.01
C GLN A 116 4.22 5.73 9.97
N LEU A 117 3.29 5.70 9.01
CA LEU A 117 3.34 4.76 7.88
C LEU A 117 4.56 5.02 6.99
N ILE A 118 4.86 6.29 6.70
CA ILE A 118 6.05 6.69 5.93
C ILE A 118 7.33 6.23 6.64
N ILE A 119 7.46 6.48 7.95
CA ILE A 119 8.59 6.00 8.76
C ILE A 119 8.72 4.47 8.66
N SER A 120 7.60 3.75 8.82
CA SER A 120 7.57 2.30 8.69
C SER A 120 8.03 1.81 7.32
N ASN A 121 7.63 2.49 6.25
CA ASN A 121 8.04 2.17 4.88
C ASN A 121 9.54 2.42 4.65
N PHE A 122 10.09 3.52 5.19
CA PHE A 122 11.52 3.80 5.09
C PHE A 122 12.38 2.72 5.75
N VAL A 123 11.96 2.16 6.90
CA VAL A 123 12.67 1.02 7.51
C VAL A 123 12.74 -0.18 6.54
N LEU A 124 11.67 -0.44 5.78
CA LEU A 124 11.67 -1.50 4.76
C LEU A 124 12.58 -1.17 3.57
N PHE A 125 12.53 0.06 3.05
CA PHE A 125 13.36 0.47 1.92
C PHE A 125 14.86 0.43 2.27
N LEU A 126 15.21 0.83 3.50
CA LEU A 126 16.57 0.71 4.01
C LEU A 126 17.02 -0.75 4.07
N LEU A 127 16.16 -1.64 4.56
CA LEU A 127 16.45 -3.08 4.59
C LEU A 127 16.66 -3.65 3.18
N ASP A 128 15.78 -3.34 2.24
CA ASP A 128 15.86 -3.87 0.88
C ASP A 128 17.11 -3.32 0.15
N THR A 129 17.48 -2.07 0.42
CA THR A 129 18.72 -1.45 -0.09
C THR A 129 19.97 -2.06 0.54
N ALA A 130 19.95 -2.35 1.84
CA ALA A 130 21.11 -2.86 2.58
C ALA A 130 21.32 -4.37 2.48
N VAL A 131 20.26 -5.14 2.19
CA VAL A 131 20.31 -6.61 2.18
C VAL A 131 20.00 -7.17 0.81
N ILE A 132 18.86 -6.81 0.22
CA ILE A 132 18.40 -7.46 -1.01
C ILE A 132 19.27 -7.05 -2.20
N LEU A 133 19.54 -5.75 -2.38
CA LEU A 133 20.37 -5.28 -3.50
C LEU A 133 21.80 -5.88 -3.48
N PRO A 134 22.54 -5.86 -2.35
CA PRO A 134 23.87 -6.47 -2.31
C PRO A 134 23.85 -7.99 -2.52
N GLU A 135 22.87 -8.70 -1.94
CA GLU A 135 22.77 -10.15 -2.10
C GLU A 135 22.41 -10.58 -3.53
N ILE A 136 21.66 -9.77 -4.29
CA ILE A 136 21.42 -10.02 -5.72
C ILE A 136 22.73 -9.92 -6.49
N LEU A 137 23.60 -8.94 -6.19
CA LEU A 137 24.85 -8.74 -6.93
C LEU A 137 25.96 -9.73 -6.55
N ARG A 138 25.86 -10.39 -5.39
CA ARG A 138 26.86 -11.32 -4.88
C ARG A 138 27.05 -12.54 -5.79
N ASN A 139 28.30 -12.88 -6.10
CA ASN A 139 28.63 -14.10 -6.84
C ASN A 139 28.79 -15.30 -5.90
N LYS A 140 28.41 -16.49 -6.37
CA LYS A 140 28.49 -17.76 -5.62
C LYS A 140 29.90 -18.10 -5.14
N ASN A 141 30.93 -17.69 -5.89
CA ASN A 141 32.34 -18.00 -5.61
C ASN A 141 32.94 -17.20 -4.44
N ILE A 142 32.25 -16.17 -3.95
CA ILE A 142 32.67 -15.43 -2.74
C ILE A 142 32.15 -16.18 -1.51
N SER A 143 32.80 -17.33 -1.27
CA SER A 143 32.66 -18.18 -0.10
C SER A 143 33.40 -17.56 1.09
N GLU A 144 32.98 -16.37 1.52
CA GLU A 144 33.31 -15.87 2.86
C GLU A 144 32.03 -15.50 3.59
N VAL A 145 31.58 -16.47 4.38
CA VAL A 145 31.37 -16.37 5.82
C VAL A 145 31.82 -15.02 6.38
N HIS A 146 30.95 -14.00 6.37
CA HIS A 146 30.90 -12.93 7.38
C HIS A 146 29.65 -12.04 7.25
N GLN A 147 28.48 -12.63 6.94
CA GLN A 147 27.26 -12.02 7.47
C GLN A 147 27.22 -12.43 8.93
N THR A 148 27.66 -11.55 9.83
CA THR A 148 27.60 -11.84 11.26
C THR A 148 26.16 -12.24 11.57
N THR A 149 25.99 -13.34 12.30
CA THR A 149 24.68 -13.85 12.73
C THR A 149 23.83 -12.69 13.27
N LEU A 150 24.46 -11.77 14.01
CA LEU A 150 23.86 -10.53 14.50
C LEU A 150 23.24 -9.64 13.40
N VAL A 151 23.95 -9.35 12.31
CA VAL A 151 23.43 -8.55 11.19
C VAL A 151 22.20 -9.21 10.57
N THR A 152 22.21 -10.53 10.36
CA THR A 152 21.04 -11.25 9.82
C THR A 152 19.84 -11.22 10.78
N HIS A 153 20.09 -11.30 12.08
CA HIS A 153 19.06 -11.22 13.11
C HIS A 153 18.44 -9.82 13.20
N VAL A 154 19.27 -8.76 13.21
CA VAL A 154 18.81 -7.37 13.23
C VAL A 154 17.95 -7.08 12.02
N PHE A 155 18.40 -7.45 10.82
CA PHE A 155 17.64 -7.24 9.60
C PHE A 155 16.34 -8.04 9.55
N SER A 156 16.34 -9.27 10.07
CA SER A 156 15.12 -10.06 10.20
C SER A 156 14.12 -9.42 11.17
N PHE A 157 14.61 -8.89 12.29
CA PHE A 157 13.80 -8.17 13.27
C PHE A 157 13.19 -6.90 12.64
N LEU A 158 14.01 -6.07 11.99
CA LEU A 158 13.57 -4.84 11.32
C LEU A 158 12.54 -5.12 10.22
N LYS A 159 12.68 -6.22 9.48
CA LYS A 159 11.69 -6.65 8.48
C LYS A 159 10.33 -6.92 9.13
N SER A 160 10.31 -7.74 10.19
CA SER A 160 9.08 -8.05 10.92
C SER A 160 8.49 -6.78 11.55
N PHE A 161 9.34 -5.94 12.16
CA PHE A 161 8.96 -4.66 12.76
C PHE A 161 8.24 -3.76 11.77
N SER A 162 8.81 -3.54 10.59
CA SER A 162 8.22 -2.71 9.54
C SER A 162 6.89 -3.27 9.01
N ILE A 163 6.77 -4.60 8.87
CA ILE A 163 5.51 -5.23 8.44
C ILE A 163 4.42 -5.03 9.49
N PHE A 164 4.72 -5.30 10.77
CA PHE A 164 3.76 -5.12 11.84
C PHE A 164 3.43 -3.65 12.06
N SER A 165 4.41 -2.74 12.02
CA SER A 165 4.18 -1.31 12.19
C SER A 165 3.24 -0.78 11.12
N ALA A 166 3.49 -1.10 9.86
CA ALA A 166 2.61 -0.69 8.78
C ALA A 166 1.19 -1.24 8.94
N LEU A 167 1.06 -2.52 9.34
CA LEU A 167 -0.25 -3.12 9.56
C LEU A 167 -1.03 -2.43 10.68
N HIS A 168 -0.37 -2.13 11.81
CA HIS A 168 -1.00 -1.46 12.95
C HIS A 168 -1.35 0.00 12.64
N PHE A 169 -0.48 0.73 11.94
CA PHE A 169 -0.78 2.11 11.56
C PHE A 169 -1.85 2.20 10.46
N THR A 170 -1.94 1.23 9.55
CA THR A 170 -3.07 1.17 8.61
C THR A 170 -4.38 0.81 9.32
N PHE A 171 -4.33 -0.08 10.32
CA PHE A 171 -5.48 -0.34 11.18
C PHE A 171 -5.90 0.92 11.92
N LEU A 172 -4.95 1.65 12.51
CA LEU A 172 -5.22 2.92 13.20
C LEU A 172 -5.80 3.97 12.24
N LEU A 173 -5.31 4.05 11.01
CA LEU A 173 -5.84 4.92 9.96
C LEU A 173 -7.31 4.57 9.64
N THR A 174 -7.60 3.28 9.52
CA THR A 174 -8.96 2.78 9.27
C THR A 174 -9.88 3.07 10.45
N LEU A 175 -9.41 2.86 11.67
CA LEU A 175 -10.14 3.17 12.90
C LEU A 175 -10.43 4.67 13.02
N ASN A 176 -9.46 5.54 12.70
CA ASN A 176 -9.68 6.99 12.65
C ASN A 176 -10.84 7.34 11.70
N ARG A 177 -10.87 6.74 10.50
CA ARG A 177 -11.94 6.96 9.52
C ARG A 177 -13.28 6.42 9.98
N PHE A 178 -13.28 5.22 10.56
CA PHE A 178 -14.46 4.60 11.14
C PHE A 178 -15.08 5.51 12.21
N VAL A 179 -14.26 6.05 13.12
CA VAL A 179 -14.71 6.94 14.18
C VAL A 179 -15.26 8.24 13.61
N ILE A 180 -14.59 8.88 12.65
CA ILE A 180 -15.10 10.10 12.00
C ILE A 180 -16.48 9.89 11.36
N GLN A 181 -16.69 8.75 10.70
CA GLN A 181 -17.88 8.54 9.87
C GLN A 181 -19.05 7.92 10.61
N ILE A 182 -18.79 6.94 11.46
CA ILE A 182 -19.83 6.14 12.14
C ILE A 182 -20.04 6.63 13.57
N LEU A 183 -18.98 7.03 14.26
CA LEU A 183 -18.99 7.38 15.68
C LEU A 183 -18.50 8.83 15.94
N PRO A 184 -19.08 9.86 15.29
CA PRO A 184 -18.54 11.22 15.32
C PRO A 184 -18.42 11.82 16.73
N LYS A 185 -19.23 11.34 17.68
CA LYS A 185 -19.15 11.72 19.11
C LYS A 185 -17.76 11.45 19.74
N TYR A 186 -17.01 10.49 19.20
CA TYR A 186 -15.69 10.10 19.70
C TYR A 186 -14.54 10.70 18.87
N ASN A 187 -14.83 11.58 17.88
CA ASN A 187 -13.81 12.19 17.03
C ASN A 187 -12.78 13.02 17.85
N SER A 188 -13.20 13.62 18.97
CA SER A 188 -12.32 14.37 19.88
C SER A 188 -11.16 13.53 20.45
N PHE A 189 -11.28 12.21 20.43
CA PHE A 189 -10.19 11.30 20.81
C PHE A 189 -8.97 11.43 19.88
N PHE A 190 -9.19 11.71 18.59
CA PHE A 190 -8.14 11.82 17.58
C PHE A 190 -7.57 13.23 17.39
N GLU A 191 -8.17 14.25 17.99
CA GLU A 191 -7.74 15.65 17.83
C GLU A 191 -6.85 16.14 19.00
N SER A 192 -6.66 15.31 20.03
CA SER A 192 -6.05 15.72 21.30
C SER A 192 -4.69 15.08 21.54
N LEU A 193 -4.06 15.45 22.68
CA LEU A 193 -2.86 14.79 23.23
C LEU A 193 -3.02 13.25 23.29
N ARG A 194 -4.25 12.75 23.38
CA ARG A 194 -4.59 11.32 23.33
C ARG A 194 -4.11 10.62 22.06
N LEU A 195 -4.07 11.31 20.91
CA LEU A 195 -3.52 10.74 19.68
C LEU A 195 -2.03 10.43 19.84
N HIS A 196 -1.24 11.30 20.45
CA HIS A 196 0.19 11.07 20.67
C HIS A 196 0.44 9.89 21.60
N PHE A 197 -0.35 9.77 22.67
CA PHE A 197 -0.34 8.59 23.54
C PHE A 197 -0.72 7.32 22.78
N LEU A 198 -1.73 7.38 21.91
CA LEU A 198 -2.16 6.25 21.08
C LEU A 198 -1.09 5.83 20.07
N LEU A 199 -0.42 6.77 19.42
CA LEU A 199 0.70 6.49 18.51
C LEU A 199 1.85 5.80 19.27
N SER A 200 2.17 6.29 20.47
CA SER A 200 3.19 5.68 21.34
C SER A 200 2.80 4.27 21.76
N PHE A 201 1.53 4.06 22.14
CA PHE A 201 1.00 2.75 22.47
C PHE A 201 1.05 1.78 21.28
N VAL A 202 0.73 2.25 20.07
CA VAL A 202 0.85 1.45 18.85
C VAL A 202 2.31 1.08 18.57
N TRP A 203 3.26 1.99 18.74
CA TRP A 203 4.68 1.65 18.61
C TRP A 203 5.13 0.59 19.63
N LEU A 204 4.70 0.73 20.89
CA LEU A 204 4.98 -0.26 21.94
C LEU A 204 4.37 -1.63 21.63
N SER A 205 3.13 -1.68 21.14
CA SER A 205 2.48 -2.94 20.78
C SER A 205 3.16 -3.61 19.59
N VAL A 206 3.56 -2.83 18.58
CA VAL A 206 4.36 -3.32 17.44
C VAL A 206 5.69 -3.88 17.92
N PHE A 207 6.39 -3.19 18.82
CA PHE A 207 7.65 -3.67 19.39
C PHE A 207 7.47 -4.99 20.16
N ALA A 208 6.44 -5.09 21.00
CA ALA A 208 6.12 -6.30 21.77
C ALA A 208 5.79 -7.49 20.85
N ILE A 209 4.93 -7.28 19.85
CA ILE A 209 4.54 -8.33 18.88
C ILE A 209 5.73 -8.76 18.04
N THR A 210 6.58 -7.82 17.60
CA THR A 210 7.78 -8.14 16.83
C THR A 210 8.78 -8.93 17.65
N THR A 211 8.96 -8.56 18.93
CA THR A 211 9.83 -9.29 19.86
C THR A 211 9.31 -10.71 20.08
N ALA A 212 8.00 -10.88 20.25
CA ALA A 212 7.39 -12.21 20.32
C ALA A 212 7.57 -13.01 19.02
N ASP A 213 7.38 -12.40 17.84
CA ASP A 213 7.62 -13.05 16.54
C ASP A 213 9.07 -13.50 16.43
N PHE A 214 10.02 -12.66 16.82
CA PHE A 214 11.45 -12.97 16.79
C PHE A 214 11.82 -14.12 17.76
N TYR A 215 11.20 -14.16 18.94
CA TYR A 215 11.43 -15.24 19.92
C TYR A 215 10.90 -16.60 19.43
N TYR A 216 9.73 -16.63 18.78
CA TYR A 216 9.09 -17.87 18.33
C TYR A 216 9.45 -18.30 16.91
N CYS A 217 10.03 -17.42 16.10
CA CYS A 217 10.33 -17.66 14.69
C CYS A 217 11.76 -17.30 14.30
N THR A 218 12.47 -18.28 13.75
CA THR A 218 13.76 -18.04 13.10
C THR A 218 13.52 -17.64 11.64
N VAL A 219 13.95 -16.45 11.28
CA VAL A 219 13.89 -15.91 9.92
C VAL A 219 15.29 -15.91 9.33
N ARG A 220 15.44 -16.45 8.12
CA ARG A 220 16.68 -16.45 7.35
C ARG A 220 16.42 -15.99 5.93
N TYR A 221 17.26 -15.11 5.41
CA TYR A 221 17.21 -14.75 4.00
C TYR A 221 17.89 -15.85 3.18
N ASN A 222 17.21 -16.37 2.16
CA ASN A 222 17.82 -17.29 1.21
C ASN A 222 18.11 -16.53 -0.09
N ALA A 223 19.38 -16.14 -0.26
CA ALA A 223 19.84 -15.41 -1.43
C ALA A 223 19.55 -16.16 -2.74
N SER A 224 19.67 -17.50 -2.75
CA SER A 224 19.51 -18.31 -3.96
C SER A 224 18.16 -18.11 -4.65
N ASN A 225 17.10 -17.92 -3.86
CA ASN A 225 15.74 -17.79 -4.33
C ASN A 225 15.16 -16.40 -4.03
N LEU A 226 15.98 -15.43 -3.60
CA LEU A 226 15.55 -14.09 -3.17
C LEU A 226 14.37 -14.07 -2.17
N ARG A 227 14.31 -15.08 -1.28
CA ARG A 227 13.16 -15.29 -0.40
C ARG A 227 13.58 -15.40 1.06
N TRP A 228 12.83 -14.71 1.91
CA TRP A 228 12.90 -14.88 3.36
C TRP A 228 12.22 -16.20 3.77
N LYS A 229 13.00 -17.18 4.23
CA LYS A 229 12.51 -18.41 4.82
C LYS A 229 12.26 -18.18 6.31
N ARG A 230 11.09 -18.59 6.79
CA ARG A 230 10.71 -18.49 8.21
C ARG A 230 10.37 -19.87 8.74
N ILE A 231 10.94 -20.23 9.86
CA ILE A 231 10.66 -21.44 10.62
C ILE A 231 10.12 -20.99 11.97
N CYS A 232 8.83 -21.25 12.23
CA CYS A 232 8.16 -20.85 13.45
C CYS A 232 7.76 -22.07 14.28
N THR A 233 7.89 -21.97 15.60
CA THR A 233 7.34 -22.95 16.54
C THR A 233 5.86 -22.69 16.84
N LYS A 234 5.40 -21.43 16.74
CA LYS A 234 4.01 -21.03 16.97
C LYS A 234 3.46 -20.21 15.81
N GLN A 235 2.14 -20.31 15.57
CA GLN A 235 1.45 -19.61 14.49
C GLN A 235 0.95 -18.19 14.87
N ILE A 236 1.50 -17.58 15.93
CA ILE A 236 1.05 -16.28 16.47
C ILE A 236 1.03 -15.19 15.38
N ARG A 237 2.06 -15.16 14.53
CA ARG A 237 2.15 -14.21 13.43
C ARG A 237 1.03 -14.35 12.39
N TYR A 238 0.68 -15.58 12.02
CA TYR A 238 -0.34 -15.81 11.01
C TYR A 238 -1.72 -15.36 11.52
N ALA A 239 -1.99 -15.59 12.80
CA ALA A 239 -3.18 -15.07 13.46
C ALA A 239 -3.23 -13.54 13.38
N TRP A 240 -2.14 -12.83 13.73
CA TRP A 240 -2.13 -11.37 13.71
C TRP A 240 -2.21 -10.75 12.31
N ILE A 241 -1.43 -11.29 11.38
CA ILE A 241 -1.40 -10.83 10.00
C ILE A 241 -2.72 -11.10 9.28
N THR A 242 -3.52 -12.06 9.75
CA THR A 242 -4.87 -12.32 9.21
C THR A 242 -5.93 -11.47 9.91
N PHE A 243 -5.88 -11.38 11.24
CA PHE A 243 -6.92 -10.72 12.03
C PHE A 243 -7.04 -9.22 11.71
N LEU A 244 -5.90 -8.49 11.66
CA LEU A 244 -5.94 -7.05 11.44
C LEU A 244 -6.50 -6.67 10.07
N PRO A 245 -6.08 -7.29 8.94
CA PRO A 245 -6.76 -7.16 7.64
C PRO A 245 -8.25 -7.40 7.69
N VAL A 246 -8.68 -8.52 8.25
CA VAL A 246 -10.11 -8.86 8.30
C VAL A 246 -10.89 -7.79 9.09
N ALA A 247 -10.34 -7.29 10.19
CA ALA A 247 -10.95 -6.21 10.95
C ALA A 247 -11.03 -4.90 10.14
N MET A 248 -9.98 -4.54 9.40
CA MET A 248 -9.99 -3.36 8.52
C MET A 248 -11.01 -3.49 7.41
N PHE A 249 -11.07 -4.65 6.75
CA PHE A 249 -12.05 -4.95 5.70
C PHE A 249 -13.49 -4.79 6.21
N VAL A 250 -13.82 -5.36 7.37
CA VAL A 250 -15.15 -5.20 8.01
C VAL A 250 -15.45 -3.74 8.33
N MET A 251 -14.47 -2.98 8.85
CA MET A 251 -14.63 -1.54 9.11
C MET A 251 -14.92 -0.76 7.82
N TYR A 252 -14.23 -1.05 6.72
CA TYR A 252 -14.50 -0.40 5.43
C TYR A 252 -15.89 -0.73 4.90
N ILE A 253 -16.35 -1.99 5.00
CA ILE A 253 -17.73 -2.35 4.64
C ILE A 253 -18.73 -1.50 5.44
N ALA A 254 -18.57 -1.44 6.76
CA ALA A 254 -19.45 -0.65 7.61
C ALA A 254 -19.45 0.84 7.24
N ILE A 255 -18.28 1.40 6.96
CA ILE A 255 -18.11 2.77 6.47
C ILE A 255 -18.87 3.00 5.16
N PHE A 256 -18.65 2.14 4.15
CA PHE A 256 -19.29 2.28 2.85
C PHE A 256 -20.81 2.13 2.96
N CYS A 257 -21.30 1.19 3.77
CA CYS A 257 -22.72 1.03 4.08
C CYS A 257 -23.31 2.28 4.75
N SER A 258 -22.61 2.86 5.73
CA SER A 258 -23.02 4.10 6.40
C SER A 258 -23.12 5.28 5.43
N ILE A 259 -22.13 5.46 4.56
CA ILE A 259 -22.15 6.51 3.54
C ILE A 259 -23.30 6.29 2.55
N ARG A 260 -23.51 5.05 2.10
CA ARG A 260 -24.61 4.71 1.19
C ARG A 260 -25.97 5.00 1.83
N HIS A 261 -26.16 4.58 3.08
CA HIS A 261 -27.39 4.83 3.83
C HIS A 261 -27.66 6.32 4.00
N ARG A 262 -26.65 7.11 4.38
CA ARG A 262 -26.77 8.57 4.48
C ARG A 262 -27.15 9.23 3.16
N ARG A 263 -26.62 8.74 2.03
CA ARG A 263 -26.98 9.27 0.70
C ARG A 263 -28.43 8.98 0.34
N HIS A 264 -28.92 7.76 0.59
CA HIS A 264 -30.33 7.43 0.37
C HIS A 264 -31.23 8.35 1.20
N PHE A 265 -30.93 8.52 2.48
CA PHE A 265 -31.71 9.40 3.36
C PHE A 265 -31.73 10.87 2.91
N ILE A 266 -30.60 11.42 2.46
CA ILE A 266 -30.53 12.80 1.92
C ILE A 266 -31.29 12.91 0.59
N SER A 267 -31.25 11.88 -0.26
CA SER A 267 -31.99 11.86 -1.51
C SER A 267 -33.50 11.90 -1.26
N ASP A 268 -33.98 11.12 -0.28
CA ASP A 268 -35.40 11.06 0.08
C ASP A 268 -35.88 12.41 0.64
N ILE A 269 -35.07 13.08 1.48
CA ILE A 269 -35.36 14.43 2.00
C ILE A 269 -35.32 15.48 0.90
N ASN A 270 -34.33 15.47 0.01
CA ASN A 270 -34.23 16.46 -1.06
C ASN A 270 -35.36 16.31 -2.07
N GLN A 271 -35.90 15.11 -2.27
CA GLN A 271 -37.10 14.90 -3.07
C GLN A 271 -38.33 15.54 -2.42
N THR A 272 -38.38 15.60 -1.09
CA THR A 272 -39.44 16.31 -0.33
C THR A 272 -39.21 17.82 -0.22
N GLN A 273 -37.95 18.29 -0.22
CA GLN A 273 -37.58 19.70 -0.04
C GLN A 273 -37.28 20.47 -1.33
N SER A 274 -37.31 19.85 -2.51
CA SER A 274 -36.99 20.48 -3.80
C SER A 274 -37.86 21.69 -4.22
N ILE A 275 -38.80 22.12 -3.38
CA ILE A 275 -39.64 23.31 -3.57
C ILE A 275 -39.02 24.57 -2.90
N TYR A 276 -38.07 24.44 -1.96
CA TYR A 276 -37.52 25.60 -1.26
C TYR A 276 -36.00 25.52 -1.02
N ALA A 277 -35.29 26.58 -1.41
CA ALA A 277 -33.95 27.00 -0.96
C ALA A 277 -32.70 26.48 -1.70
N GLY A 278 -32.16 27.36 -2.54
CA GLY A 278 -30.83 27.30 -3.14
C GLY A 278 -29.70 27.79 -2.23
N SER A 279 -29.25 26.97 -1.28
CA SER A 279 -28.08 27.29 -0.43
C SER A 279 -27.24 26.05 -0.11
N ALA A 280 -26.47 25.53 -1.09
CA ALA A 280 -25.71 24.28 -0.92
C ALA A 280 -24.20 24.34 -1.28
N SER A 281 -23.61 25.53 -1.50
CA SER A 281 -22.27 25.62 -2.08
C SER A 281 -21.11 25.25 -1.12
N ASN A 282 -21.22 25.53 0.18
CA ASN A 282 -20.07 25.38 1.10
C ASN A 282 -19.90 23.95 1.66
N THR A 283 -21.00 23.23 1.90
CA THR A 283 -21.01 21.84 2.40
C THR A 283 -20.52 20.82 1.37
N ALA A 284 -20.54 21.18 0.08
CA ALA A 284 -20.10 20.30 -1.00
C ALA A 284 -18.58 20.09 -1.03
N SER A 285 -17.79 21.05 -0.54
CA SER A 285 -16.33 21.00 -0.60
C SER A 285 -15.74 20.00 0.41
N THR A 286 -16.20 20.02 1.66
CA THR A 286 -15.75 19.13 2.73
C THR A 286 -16.08 17.66 2.44
N GLY A 287 -17.25 17.39 1.86
CA GLY A 287 -17.64 16.03 1.46
C GLY A 287 -16.78 15.42 0.35
N SER A 288 -16.17 16.25 -0.52
CA SER A 288 -15.27 15.75 -1.57
C SER A 288 -13.94 15.28 -0.98
N TYR A 289 -13.35 16.06 -0.07
CA TYR A 289 -12.08 15.71 0.59
C TYR A 289 -12.22 14.47 1.47
N GLU A 290 -13.32 14.34 2.21
CA GLU A 290 -13.57 13.18 3.06
C GLU A 290 -13.67 11.87 2.24
N ARG A 291 -14.31 11.93 1.07
CA ARG A 291 -14.39 10.78 0.16
C ARG A 291 -13.03 10.41 -0.41
N VAL A 292 -12.22 11.39 -0.81
CA VAL A 292 -10.85 11.16 -1.28
C VAL A 292 -10.01 10.50 -0.19
N MET A 293 -10.11 11.01 1.04
CA MET A 293 -9.45 10.45 2.22
C MET A 293 -9.85 9.00 2.50
N LEU A 294 -11.14 8.68 2.34
CA LEU A 294 -11.64 7.33 2.50
C LEU A 294 -11.13 6.39 1.40
N ILE A 295 -11.19 6.82 0.15
CA ILE A 295 -10.69 6.06 -1.00
C ILE A 295 -9.20 5.77 -0.82
N GLN A 296 -8.42 6.76 -0.37
CA GLN A 296 -7.00 6.59 -0.03
C GLN A 296 -6.80 5.49 1.01
N ALA A 297 -7.49 5.58 2.14
CA ALA A 297 -7.34 4.62 3.22
C ALA A 297 -7.73 3.19 2.77
N ALA A 298 -8.84 3.06 2.04
CA ALA A 298 -9.31 1.77 1.51
C ALA A 298 -8.32 1.15 0.51
N LEU A 299 -7.75 1.96 -0.41
CA LEU A 299 -6.77 1.49 -1.37
C LEU A 299 -5.46 1.04 -0.71
N ILE A 300 -5.01 1.75 0.32
CA ILE A 300 -3.82 1.37 1.10
C ILE A 300 -4.05 0.06 1.83
N CYS A 301 -5.21 -0.07 2.45
CA CYS A 301 -5.62 -1.31 3.09
C CYS A 301 -5.60 -2.46 2.08
N GLY A 302 -6.31 -2.31 0.96
CA GLY A 302 -6.34 -3.32 -0.11
C GLY A 302 -4.95 -3.69 -0.62
N ALA A 303 -4.04 -2.72 -0.80
CA ALA A 303 -2.67 -2.97 -1.27
C ALA A 303 -1.81 -3.73 -0.25
N LEU A 304 -1.99 -3.48 1.05
CA LEU A 304 -1.28 -4.22 2.10
C LEU A 304 -1.82 -5.63 2.27
N GLU A 305 -3.15 -5.79 2.23
CA GLU A 305 -3.82 -7.09 2.30
C GLU A 305 -3.47 -7.97 1.09
N SER A 306 -3.51 -7.40 -0.11
CA SER A 306 -3.12 -8.10 -1.33
C SER A 306 -1.66 -8.55 -1.28
N THR A 307 -0.76 -7.77 -0.67
CA THR A 307 0.65 -8.15 -0.48
C THR A 307 0.79 -9.40 0.39
N ILE A 308 0.01 -9.47 1.46
CA ILE A 308 -0.03 -10.63 2.37
C ILE A 308 -0.57 -11.86 1.63
N LEU A 309 -1.69 -11.70 0.90
CA LEU A 309 -2.30 -12.78 0.13
C LEU A 309 -1.35 -13.29 -0.96
N ILE A 310 -0.77 -12.38 -1.75
CA ILE A 310 0.18 -12.72 -2.80
C ILE A 310 1.40 -13.45 -2.23
N SER A 311 1.97 -12.98 -1.12
CA SER A 311 3.16 -13.61 -0.53
C SER A 311 2.93 -15.02 0.02
N ASN A 312 1.70 -15.33 0.42
CA ASN A 312 1.34 -16.62 1.03
C ASN A 312 0.76 -17.62 0.01
N PHE A 313 -0.18 -17.18 -0.84
CA PHE A 313 -0.92 -18.06 -1.75
C PHE A 313 -0.28 -18.16 -3.14
N LEU A 314 0.24 -17.05 -3.68
CA LEU A 314 0.77 -17.03 -5.05
C LEU A 314 1.92 -18.03 -5.25
N PRO A 315 2.87 -18.22 -4.29
CA PRO A 315 3.91 -19.23 -4.45
C PRO A 315 3.38 -20.64 -4.62
N SER A 316 2.33 -21.02 -3.89
CA SER A 316 1.76 -22.36 -4.01
C SER A 316 1.12 -22.57 -5.38
N LEU A 317 0.38 -21.57 -5.88
CA LEU A 317 -0.28 -21.63 -7.18
C LEU A 317 0.71 -21.67 -8.35
N VAL A 318 1.69 -20.76 -8.34
CA VAL A 318 2.66 -20.65 -9.45
C VAL A 318 3.58 -21.86 -9.50
N LEU A 319 4.04 -22.39 -8.36
CA LEU A 319 4.86 -23.60 -8.33
C LEU A 319 4.10 -24.84 -8.79
N LYS A 320 2.77 -24.89 -8.60
CA LYS A 320 1.93 -25.99 -9.09
C LYS A 320 1.78 -25.97 -10.62
N VAL A 321 1.73 -24.79 -11.23
CA VAL A 321 1.51 -24.63 -12.69
C VAL A 321 2.82 -24.67 -13.47
N PHE A 322 3.86 -23.95 -13.02
CA PHE A 322 5.11 -23.76 -13.77
C PHE A 322 6.29 -24.55 -13.20
N GLY A 323 6.09 -25.27 -12.09
CA GLY A 323 7.16 -26.00 -11.42
C GLY A 323 8.22 -25.08 -10.80
N GLN A 324 9.39 -25.66 -10.49
CA GLN A 324 10.48 -24.93 -9.84
C GLN A 324 11.11 -23.84 -10.73
N LYS A 325 10.94 -23.92 -12.06
CA LYS A 325 11.50 -22.95 -13.01
C LYS A 325 11.00 -21.51 -12.76
N ALA A 326 9.78 -21.34 -12.24
CA ALA A 326 9.20 -20.02 -11.99
C ALA A 326 9.59 -19.40 -10.63
N ILE A 327 10.32 -20.10 -9.76
CA ILE A 327 10.55 -19.64 -8.38
C ILE A 327 11.34 -18.33 -8.31
N LEU A 328 12.31 -18.12 -9.20
CA LEU A 328 13.08 -16.87 -9.27
C LEU A 328 12.20 -15.70 -9.72
N SER A 329 11.54 -15.83 -10.87
CA SER A 329 10.66 -14.79 -11.42
C SER A 329 9.54 -14.43 -10.43
N LEU A 330 8.94 -15.43 -9.81
CA LEU A 330 7.95 -15.24 -8.74
C LEU A 330 8.53 -14.48 -7.55
N SER A 331 9.73 -14.82 -7.10
CA SER A 331 10.34 -14.18 -5.94
C SER A 331 10.71 -12.72 -6.25
N ILE A 332 11.19 -12.43 -7.46
CA ILE A 332 11.40 -11.06 -7.93
C ILE A 332 10.07 -10.31 -7.93
N PHE A 333 9.02 -10.89 -8.52
CA PHE A 333 7.68 -10.30 -8.55
C PHE A 333 7.15 -9.98 -7.14
N ILE A 334 7.25 -10.92 -6.20
CA ILE A 334 6.77 -10.72 -4.82
C ILE A 334 7.53 -9.58 -4.14
N ASN A 335 8.86 -9.50 -4.29
CA ASN A 335 9.64 -8.41 -3.71
C ASN A 335 9.25 -7.05 -4.33
N CYS A 336 9.17 -6.96 -5.66
CA CYS A 336 8.73 -5.74 -6.35
C CYS A 336 7.32 -5.32 -5.95
N TYR A 337 6.40 -6.28 -5.85
CA TYR A 337 5.02 -6.04 -5.43
C TYR A 337 4.97 -5.53 -3.98
N ALA A 338 5.75 -6.13 -3.09
CA ALA A 338 5.83 -5.72 -1.69
C ALA A 338 6.38 -4.30 -1.52
N ILE A 339 7.33 -3.87 -2.37
CA ILE A 339 7.83 -2.48 -2.40
C ILE A 339 6.76 -1.54 -2.96
N SER A 340 6.17 -1.90 -4.10
CA SER A 340 5.13 -1.12 -4.79
C SER A 340 3.90 -0.89 -3.91
N SER A 341 3.48 -1.87 -3.10
CA SER A 341 2.35 -1.68 -2.20
C SER A 341 2.62 -0.63 -1.11
N ARG A 342 3.89 -0.36 -0.77
CA ARG A 342 4.27 0.73 0.14
C ARG A 342 4.19 2.11 -0.49
N THR A 343 4.02 2.20 -1.80
CA THR A 343 3.86 3.46 -2.52
C THR A 343 2.38 3.78 -2.75
N ALA A 344 1.46 2.86 -2.44
CA ALA A 344 0.03 3.06 -2.67
C ALA A 344 -0.49 4.35 -1.99
N LEU A 345 -0.07 4.63 -0.74
CA LEU A 345 -0.45 5.85 -0.03
C LEU A 345 -0.02 7.13 -0.77
N PRO A 346 1.28 7.37 -1.05
CA PRO A 346 1.69 8.57 -1.76
C PRO A 346 1.15 8.64 -3.19
N THR A 347 1.07 7.52 -3.91
CA THR A 347 0.51 7.49 -5.27
C THR A 347 -0.93 7.97 -5.28
N VAL A 348 -1.80 7.40 -4.43
CA VAL A 348 -3.21 7.78 -4.35
C VAL A 348 -3.35 9.20 -3.79
N TYR A 349 -2.49 9.60 -2.84
CA TYR A 349 -2.44 10.96 -2.33
C TYR A 349 -2.28 11.99 -3.44
N PHE A 350 -1.27 11.82 -4.29
CA PHE A 350 -1.01 12.76 -5.38
C PHE A 350 -2.00 12.67 -6.54
N ILE A 351 -2.61 11.52 -6.80
CA ILE A 351 -3.65 11.39 -7.84
C ILE A 351 -4.90 12.20 -7.48
N TYR A 352 -5.35 12.15 -6.23
CA TYR A 352 -6.59 12.81 -5.82
C TYR A 352 -6.40 14.23 -5.29
N ASN A 353 -5.26 14.54 -4.67
CA ASN A 353 -5.04 15.87 -4.10
C ASN A 353 -4.44 16.84 -5.13
N LYS A 354 -5.31 17.66 -5.74
CA LYS A 354 -4.91 18.72 -6.68
C LYS A 354 -3.98 19.75 -6.06
N GLN A 355 -4.16 20.08 -4.77
CA GLN A 355 -3.32 21.06 -4.08
C GLN A 355 -1.91 20.50 -3.84
N ALA A 356 -1.79 19.24 -3.41
CA ALA A 356 -0.50 18.60 -3.26
C ALA A 356 0.29 18.59 -4.58
N ARG A 357 -0.36 18.28 -5.72
CA ARG A 357 0.29 18.37 -7.03
C ARG A 357 0.76 19.79 -7.38
N LYS A 358 -0.01 20.82 -7.00
CA LYS A 358 0.40 22.21 -7.20
C LYS A 358 1.66 22.54 -6.38
N ILE A 359 1.73 22.06 -5.14
CA ILE A 359 2.92 22.23 -4.28
C ILE A 359 4.13 21.56 -4.89
N ILE A 360 4.00 20.30 -5.32
CA ILE A 360 5.09 19.57 -5.98
C ILE A 360 5.54 20.30 -7.26
N LYS A 361 4.60 20.74 -8.10
CA LYS A 361 4.94 21.48 -9.31
C LYS A 361 5.75 22.73 -8.97
N ASN A 362 5.32 23.50 -7.96
CA ASN A 362 6.04 24.68 -7.50
C ASN A 362 7.41 24.33 -6.91
N PHE A 363 7.52 23.23 -6.18
CA PHE A 363 8.78 22.74 -5.61
C PHE A 363 9.79 22.39 -6.72
N PHE A 364 9.39 21.63 -7.73
CA PHE A 364 10.25 21.32 -8.88
C PHE A 364 10.59 22.54 -9.73
N LEU A 365 9.67 23.49 -9.91
CA LEU A 365 9.97 24.74 -10.61
C LEU A 365 11.02 25.57 -9.87
N ARG A 366 10.97 25.61 -8.53
CA ARG A 366 12.00 26.29 -7.72
C ARG A 366 13.34 25.58 -7.80
N LEU A 367 13.36 24.24 -7.80
CA LEU A 367 14.60 23.47 -7.97
C LEU A 367 15.22 23.62 -9.36
N HIS A 368 14.44 23.90 -10.40
CA HIS A 368 14.96 24.13 -11.75
C HIS A 368 15.45 25.58 -11.96
N SER A 369 14.94 26.53 -11.18
CA SER A 369 15.33 27.95 -11.25
C SER A 369 16.59 28.27 -10.45
N ASN A 370 17.05 27.33 -9.61
CA ASN A 370 18.30 27.41 -8.84
C ASN A 370 19.30 26.42 -9.44
#